data_AF-A0A928XWN0-F1
#
_entry.id   AF-A0A928XWN0-F1
#
_cell.length_a   1.000
_cell.length_b   1.000
_cell.length_c   1.000
_cell.angle_alpha   90.00
_cell.angle_beta   90.00
_cell.angle_gamma   90.00
#
_symmetry.space_group_name_H-M   'P 1'
#
loop_
_entity.id
_entity.type
_entity.pdbx_description
1 polymer ?
#
loop_
_entity_poly.entity_id
_entity_poly.type
_entity_poly.pdbx_seq_one_letter_code
_entity_poly.pdbx_strand_id
1 'polypeptide(L)'
;MTATAPITNISCYQFAPLSGLKELRARLLAFCKERGLKGTILLSEEGINMFVAGAREDVDALVDDLRRIPGLEGLKPKYSQSVDQPFRRMLVRIKKEIIAFGVEGIEPAKYTSPRLEPKVLKQWLDEGRPVVLYDTRNDYEVKLGTFRGAIPAGIDHFRDFPAAVAKLPPELKKAEIVSFCTGGIRCEKAAPFMERAGFEHVWQLEGGILKYFEECGGAHYDGECFVFDQRVGVDPALSETESAQCFVCQTPLTAEDQADPRYVAHVSCPYCFKTTEEQQREQIEQRHAAIRAATTPLPGSVPYDHERPLHIPAACDQKTIVDAFDHVMPHIGREVWLQTAQNGRLTGKDGRPVSADHIVRAGEHYLHHTPAMREPDVNPGIRVLHEDEAILVLNKPAPLPVHVGGRFNRNTLQYILNLVWHPLRPRTVHRLDASTTGVMLLCKTQHFARLVQPQFERGEVGKVYLARVQGHPAWDAFTCDAPVSAEAGKLGGRTVDEAGQEAKTEFRVLRRDSDGTALVEARPITGRTNQIRIHLWHLGHPILGDAAYLPGGQVGETQTLAVTDPSLCLHAWKLAFNHPLTKQRVEFEAGKPAWAHIEP
;
A
#
# COMPACT_ATOMS: atom_id res chain seq x y z
N MET A 1 -15.41 45.90 19.48
CA MET A 1 -15.45 44.77 18.52
C MET A 1 -16.46 45.14 17.46
N THR A 2 -16.00 45.51 16.27
CA THR A 2 -16.89 45.79 15.13
C THR A 2 -17.57 44.46 14.76
N ALA A 3 -18.90 44.39 14.88
CA ALA A 3 -19.66 43.24 14.41
C ALA A 3 -19.34 43.04 12.92
N THR A 4 -18.62 41.98 12.59
CA THR A 4 -18.41 41.55 11.21
C THR A 4 -19.78 41.25 10.61
N ALA A 5 -20.10 41.88 9.48
CA ALA A 5 -21.35 41.62 8.79
C ALA A 5 -21.47 40.11 8.48
N PRO A 6 -22.65 39.50 8.68
CA PRO A 6 -22.81 38.06 8.49
C PRO A 6 -22.53 37.67 7.03
N ILE A 7 -21.88 36.51 6.84
CA ILE A 7 -21.60 35.96 5.51
C ILE A 7 -22.88 35.31 4.98
N THR A 8 -23.28 35.74 3.78
CA THR A 8 -24.44 35.14 3.10
C THR A 8 -23.98 33.96 2.27
N ASN A 9 -24.63 32.82 2.47
CA ASN A 9 -24.42 31.57 1.75
C ASN A 9 -25.60 31.31 0.82
N ILE A 10 -25.32 30.94 -0.42
CA ILE A 10 -26.33 30.45 -1.36
C ILE A 10 -26.06 29.02 -1.78
N SER A 11 -27.14 28.26 -1.93
CA SER A 11 -27.15 27.01 -2.70
C SER A 11 -28.23 27.07 -3.77
N CYS A 12 -27.89 26.71 -5.01
CA CYS A 12 -28.87 26.52 -6.08
C CYS A 12 -28.36 25.63 -7.18
N TYR A 13 -29.32 25.03 -7.87
CA TYR A 13 -29.09 24.33 -9.12
C TYR A 13 -30.18 24.70 -10.11
N GLN A 14 -29.88 24.52 -11.39
CA GLN A 14 -30.86 24.59 -12.45
C GLN A 14 -30.40 23.73 -13.62
N PHE A 15 -31.28 22.83 -14.06
CA PHE A 15 -31.09 22.06 -15.27
C PHE A 15 -31.51 22.92 -16.47
N ALA A 16 -30.56 23.21 -17.35
CA ALA A 16 -30.75 24.02 -18.53
C ALA A 16 -29.64 23.69 -19.54
N PRO A 17 -29.94 23.60 -20.85
CA PRO A 17 -28.92 23.36 -21.85
C PRO A 17 -27.93 24.54 -21.88
N LEU A 18 -26.68 24.29 -21.52
CA LEU A 18 -25.62 25.32 -21.51
C LEU A 18 -24.55 25.01 -22.57
N SER A 19 -24.07 26.05 -23.24
CA SER A 19 -22.96 25.99 -24.20
C SER A 19 -21.87 27.00 -23.82
N GLY A 20 -20.71 26.96 -24.49
CA GLY A 20 -19.61 27.89 -24.21
C GLY A 20 -19.06 27.77 -22.77
N LEU A 21 -19.04 26.54 -22.22
CA LEU A 21 -18.75 26.31 -20.80
C LEU A 21 -17.34 26.78 -20.39
N LYS A 22 -16.37 26.77 -21.31
CA LYS A 22 -14.99 27.19 -21.04
C LYS A 22 -14.93 28.70 -20.79
N GLU A 23 -15.58 29.46 -21.65
CA GLU A 23 -15.71 30.91 -21.58
C GLU A 23 -16.50 31.31 -20.34
N LEU A 24 -17.65 30.65 -20.12
CA LEU A 24 -18.49 30.88 -18.94
C LEU A 24 -17.74 30.60 -17.64
N ARG A 25 -16.97 29.50 -17.58
CA ARG A 25 -16.12 29.17 -16.43
C ARG A 25 -15.11 30.28 -16.13
N ALA A 26 -14.41 30.78 -17.15
CA ALA A 26 -13.41 31.82 -16.97
C ALA A 26 -14.05 33.12 -16.45
N ARG A 27 -15.18 33.52 -17.05
CA ARG A 27 -15.94 34.72 -16.69
C ARG A 27 -16.45 34.66 -15.25
N LEU A 28 -17.12 33.57 -14.86
CA LEU A 28 -17.66 33.40 -13.50
C LEU A 28 -16.56 33.33 -12.45
N LEU A 29 -15.44 32.66 -12.75
CA LEU A 29 -14.31 32.59 -11.82
C LEU A 29 -13.67 33.96 -11.59
N ALA A 30 -13.51 34.76 -12.65
CA ALA A 30 -13.00 36.13 -12.55
C ALA A 30 -13.97 37.02 -11.74
N PHE A 31 -15.26 36.98 -12.08
CA PHE A 31 -16.31 37.72 -11.37
C PHE A 31 -16.31 37.43 -9.87
N CYS A 32 -16.30 36.15 -9.50
CA CYS A 32 -16.33 35.73 -8.09
C CYS A 32 -15.05 36.11 -7.35
N LYS A 33 -13.88 35.97 -7.99
CA LYS A 33 -12.59 36.33 -7.36
C LYS A 33 -12.47 37.83 -7.10
N GLU A 34 -12.88 38.66 -8.06
CA GLU A 34 -12.86 40.12 -7.93
C GLU A 34 -13.71 40.60 -6.75
N ARG A 35 -14.81 39.89 -6.47
CA ARG A 35 -15.77 40.19 -5.39
C ARG A 35 -15.54 39.41 -4.10
N GLY A 36 -14.41 38.71 -4.00
CA GLY A 36 -14.07 37.93 -2.80
C GLY A 36 -15.03 36.77 -2.47
N LEU A 37 -15.92 36.39 -3.40
CA LEU A 37 -16.80 35.24 -3.25
C LEU A 37 -15.98 33.95 -3.20
N LYS A 38 -16.37 33.01 -2.34
CA LYS A 38 -15.76 31.68 -2.24
C LYS A 38 -16.83 30.60 -2.29
N GLY A 39 -16.45 29.40 -2.73
CA GLY A 39 -17.41 28.34 -3.01
C GLY A 39 -17.06 27.52 -4.24
N THR A 40 -18.04 26.77 -4.72
CA THR A 40 -17.93 25.95 -5.93
C THR A 40 -19.14 26.19 -6.84
N ILE A 41 -18.86 26.50 -8.11
CA ILE A 41 -19.84 26.46 -9.21
C ILE A 41 -19.46 25.28 -10.12
N LEU A 42 -20.41 24.38 -10.34
CA LEU A 42 -20.33 23.28 -11.29
C LEU A 42 -21.13 23.64 -12.55
N LEU A 43 -20.48 23.52 -13.70
CA LEU A 43 -21.07 23.72 -15.02
C LEU A 43 -21.06 22.39 -15.76
N SER A 44 -22.17 22.06 -16.40
CA SER A 44 -22.28 20.99 -17.39
C SER A 44 -23.13 21.46 -18.56
N GLU A 45 -23.13 20.72 -19.65
CA GLU A 45 -24.05 20.92 -20.77
C GLU A 45 -25.51 20.74 -20.30
N GLU A 46 -25.75 20.00 -19.22
CA GLU A 46 -27.08 19.82 -18.61
C GLU A 46 -27.50 20.93 -17.62
N GLY A 47 -26.62 21.87 -17.26
CA GLY A 47 -26.98 22.99 -16.39
C GLY A 47 -25.91 23.46 -15.42
N ILE A 48 -26.35 24.02 -14.29
CA ILE A 48 -25.52 24.62 -13.24
C ILE A 48 -25.90 24.12 -11.84
N ASN A 49 -24.90 23.95 -10.97
CA ASN A 49 -25.09 23.68 -9.54
C ASN A 49 -24.03 24.45 -8.75
N MET A 50 -24.41 25.17 -7.69
CA MET A 50 -23.46 25.98 -6.94
C MET A 50 -23.75 26.08 -5.45
N PHE A 51 -22.66 26.25 -4.72
CA PHE A 51 -22.60 26.66 -3.32
C PHE A 51 -21.61 27.82 -3.24
N VAL A 52 -22.07 29.03 -2.93
CA VAL A 52 -21.24 30.24 -2.93
C VAL A 52 -21.55 31.06 -1.70
N ALA A 53 -20.52 31.68 -1.12
CA ALA A 53 -20.65 32.51 0.06
C ALA A 53 -19.80 33.78 -0.03
N GLY A 54 -20.33 34.87 0.51
CA GLY A 54 -19.66 36.17 0.56
C GLY A 54 -20.56 37.27 1.10
N ALA A 55 -20.22 38.52 0.77
CA ALA A 55 -21.08 39.66 1.11
C ALA A 55 -22.40 39.56 0.34
N ARG A 56 -23.50 39.98 0.98
CA ARG A 56 -24.85 39.85 0.41
C ARG A 56 -24.98 40.50 -0.97
N GLU A 57 -24.46 41.72 -1.11
CA GLU A 57 -24.51 42.49 -2.36
C GLU A 57 -23.80 41.77 -3.51
N ASP A 58 -22.66 41.14 -3.24
CA ASP A 58 -21.88 40.41 -4.24
C ASP A 58 -22.55 39.07 -4.64
N VAL A 59 -23.18 38.41 -3.67
CA VAL A 59 -23.97 37.20 -3.91
C VAL A 59 -25.19 37.51 -4.76
N ASP A 60 -25.93 38.58 -4.44
CA ASP A 60 -27.09 39.01 -5.22
C ASP A 60 -26.67 39.40 -6.65
N ALA A 61 -25.54 40.11 -6.80
CA ALA A 61 -24.99 40.45 -8.11
C ALA A 61 -24.59 39.21 -8.94
N LEU A 62 -24.06 38.16 -8.31
CA LEU A 62 -23.78 36.88 -8.98
C LEU A 62 -25.08 36.24 -9.49
N VAL A 63 -26.11 36.20 -8.66
CA VAL A 63 -27.42 35.62 -9.01
C VAL A 63 -28.04 36.37 -10.18
N ASP A 64 -28.00 37.70 -10.17
CA ASP A 64 -28.55 38.53 -11.24
C ASP A 64 -27.78 38.36 -12.55
N ASP A 65 -26.45 38.23 -12.51
CA ASP A 65 -25.64 37.93 -13.69
C ASP A 65 -25.97 36.55 -14.28
N LEU A 66 -26.15 35.54 -13.43
CA LEU A 66 -26.52 34.19 -13.86
C LEU A 66 -27.91 34.15 -14.49
N ARG A 67 -28.88 34.91 -13.97
CA ARG A 67 -30.24 35.00 -14.53
C ARG A 67 -30.28 35.64 -15.92
N ARG A 68 -29.22 36.34 -16.35
CA ARG A 68 -29.10 36.89 -17.71
C ARG A 68 -28.64 35.84 -18.73
N ILE A 69 -28.19 34.67 -18.28
CA ILE A 69 -27.78 33.58 -19.17
C ILE A 69 -29.05 32.86 -19.66
N PRO A 70 -29.22 32.68 -20.98
CA PRO A 70 -30.37 31.95 -21.52
C PRO A 70 -30.56 30.58 -20.88
N GLY A 71 -31.76 30.32 -20.39
CA GLY A 71 -32.11 29.08 -19.69
C GLY A 71 -31.89 29.10 -18.18
N LEU A 72 -31.29 30.16 -17.61
CA LEU A 72 -31.06 30.34 -16.16
C LEU A 72 -31.89 31.47 -15.54
N GLU A 73 -32.87 32.02 -16.27
CA GLU A 73 -33.72 33.14 -15.81
C GLU A 73 -34.47 32.79 -14.52
N GLY A 74 -34.84 31.51 -14.38
CA GLY A 74 -35.57 30.95 -13.25
C GLY A 74 -34.72 30.56 -12.04
N LEU A 75 -33.44 30.95 -11.95
CA LEU A 75 -32.56 30.53 -10.86
C LEU A 75 -33.11 30.99 -9.50
N LYS A 76 -33.35 30.02 -8.60
CA LYS A 76 -33.89 30.24 -7.25
C LYS A 76 -32.86 29.85 -6.18
N PRO A 77 -31.95 30.76 -5.79
CA PRO A 77 -31.04 30.55 -4.67
C PRO A 77 -31.76 30.44 -3.34
N LYS A 78 -31.32 29.48 -2.53
CA LYS A 78 -31.66 29.37 -1.11
C LYS A 78 -30.58 30.06 -0.29
N TYR A 79 -30.99 30.92 0.64
CA TYR A 79 -30.08 31.73 1.44
C TYR A 79 -29.94 31.17 2.85
N SER A 80 -28.73 31.21 3.39
CA SER A 80 -28.45 30.98 4.81
C SER A 80 -27.32 31.90 5.28
N GLN A 81 -27.21 32.14 6.59
CA GLN A 81 -26.17 33.01 7.17
C GLN A 81 -25.12 32.16 7.88
N SER A 82 -23.87 32.63 7.90
CA SER A 82 -22.80 32.09 8.74
C SER A 82 -21.96 33.21 9.32
N VAL A 83 -21.35 32.96 10.49
CA VAL A 83 -20.46 33.92 11.15
C VAL A 83 -19.17 34.05 10.35
N ASP A 84 -18.61 32.91 9.94
CA ASP A 84 -17.38 32.84 9.16
C ASP A 84 -17.63 32.40 7.71
N GLN A 85 -16.64 32.66 6.87
CA GLN A 85 -16.66 32.28 5.46
C GLN A 85 -16.41 30.76 5.30
N PRO A 86 -17.42 29.95 4.89
CA PRO A 86 -17.34 28.49 5.01
C PRO A 86 -16.59 27.83 3.86
N PHE A 87 -16.10 28.59 2.87
CA PHE A 87 -15.25 28.08 1.81
C PHE A 87 -13.85 28.72 1.85
N ARG A 88 -12.81 27.89 1.70
CA ARG A 88 -11.41 28.39 1.68
C ARG A 88 -11.04 29.08 0.37
N ARG A 89 -11.64 28.67 -0.75
CA ARG A 89 -11.32 29.15 -2.10
C ARG A 89 -12.54 29.13 -2.99
N MET A 90 -12.48 29.91 -4.09
CA MET A 90 -13.46 29.84 -5.17
C MET A 90 -13.04 28.82 -6.24
N LEU A 91 -13.98 27.99 -6.67
CA LEU A 91 -13.81 27.01 -7.73
C LEU A 91 -14.94 27.15 -8.75
N VAL A 92 -14.61 27.15 -10.03
CA VAL A 92 -15.58 26.94 -11.11
C VAL A 92 -15.09 25.76 -11.93
N ARG A 93 -15.88 24.70 -12.03
CA ARG A 93 -15.48 23.41 -12.63
C ARG A 93 -16.48 22.98 -13.68
N ILE A 94 -15.96 22.52 -14.82
CA ILE A 94 -16.76 21.84 -15.83
C ILE A 94 -16.80 20.35 -15.48
N LYS A 95 -17.99 19.76 -15.51
CA LYS A 95 -18.26 18.36 -15.25
C LYS A 95 -19.13 17.79 -16.37
N LYS A 96 -19.17 16.46 -16.48
CA LYS A 96 -20.12 15.76 -17.38
C LYS A 96 -21.56 15.92 -16.91
N GLU A 97 -21.74 15.99 -15.59
CA GLU A 97 -23.03 16.15 -14.94
C GLU A 97 -22.87 17.13 -13.75
N ILE A 98 -23.87 17.96 -13.49
CA ILE A 98 -23.90 18.85 -12.31
C ILE A 98 -24.23 18.10 -11.02
N ILE A 99 -24.79 16.90 -11.17
CA ILE A 99 -24.89 15.86 -10.14
C ILE A 99 -24.63 14.51 -10.82
N ALA A 100 -23.54 13.85 -10.44
CA ALA A 100 -23.08 12.63 -11.11
C ALA A 100 -24.00 11.46 -10.77
N PHE A 101 -24.81 11.03 -11.74
CA PHE A 101 -25.72 9.89 -11.61
C PHE A 101 -25.23 8.68 -12.41
N GLY A 102 -24.53 8.90 -13.54
CA GLY A 102 -23.89 7.81 -14.29
C GLY A 102 -24.85 6.93 -15.10
N VAL A 103 -26.12 7.34 -15.26
CA VAL A 103 -27.13 6.65 -16.07
C VAL A 103 -27.52 7.54 -17.25
N GLU A 104 -27.39 7.02 -18.46
CA GLU A 104 -27.81 7.71 -19.67
C GLU A 104 -29.34 7.71 -19.83
N GLY A 105 -29.88 8.78 -20.41
CA GLY A 105 -31.29 8.92 -20.75
C GLY A 105 -32.20 9.46 -19.63
N ILE A 106 -31.65 9.90 -18.50
CA ILE A 106 -32.39 10.71 -17.51
C ILE A 106 -32.04 12.18 -17.76
N GLU A 107 -33.00 12.95 -18.27
CA GLU A 107 -32.82 14.36 -18.66
C GLU A 107 -33.78 15.25 -17.86
N PRO A 108 -33.39 15.73 -16.66
CA PRO A 108 -34.28 16.52 -15.79
C PRO A 108 -34.79 17.83 -16.41
N ALA A 109 -34.08 18.36 -17.41
CA ALA A 109 -34.52 19.53 -18.17
C ALA A 109 -35.77 19.26 -19.05
N LYS A 110 -36.02 18.00 -19.43
CA LYS A 110 -37.18 17.60 -20.25
C LYS A 110 -38.35 17.14 -19.39
N TYR A 111 -38.05 16.33 -18.37
CA TYR A 111 -39.06 15.75 -17.50
C TYR A 111 -38.48 15.43 -16.12
N THR A 112 -39.28 15.69 -15.09
CA THR A 112 -39.00 15.31 -13.70
C THR A 112 -40.31 14.85 -13.06
N SER A 113 -40.23 13.94 -12.09
CA SER A 113 -41.40 13.36 -11.42
C SER A 113 -42.15 14.42 -10.59
N PRO A 114 -43.42 14.18 -10.21
CA PRO A 114 -44.23 15.12 -9.44
C PRO A 114 -43.55 15.62 -8.15
N ARG A 115 -43.70 16.91 -7.87
CA ARG A 115 -43.18 17.56 -6.66
C ARG A 115 -44.22 17.55 -5.55
N LEU A 116 -43.77 17.36 -4.33
CA LEU A 116 -44.59 17.45 -3.13
C LEU A 116 -44.09 18.62 -2.26
N GLU A 117 -44.98 19.57 -1.96
CA GLU A 117 -44.64 20.71 -1.11
C GLU A 117 -44.36 20.26 0.33
N PRO A 118 -43.43 20.92 1.06
CA PRO A 118 -43.10 20.55 2.43
C PRO A 118 -44.29 20.49 3.39
N LYS A 119 -45.19 21.47 3.32
CA LYS A 119 -46.38 21.53 4.18
C LYS A 119 -47.36 20.38 3.91
N VAL A 120 -47.47 19.96 2.65
CA VAL A 120 -48.30 18.82 2.26
C VAL A 120 -47.68 17.51 2.77
N LEU A 121 -46.36 17.35 2.64
CA LEU A 121 -45.67 16.19 3.22
C LEU A 121 -45.86 16.14 4.74
N LYS A 122 -45.67 17.28 5.43
CA LYS A 122 -45.89 17.37 6.88
C LYS A 122 -47.31 16.95 7.24
N GLN A 123 -48.31 17.45 6.51
CA GLN A 123 -49.71 17.07 6.72
C GLN A 123 -49.91 15.56 6.57
N TRP A 124 -49.38 14.93 5.51
CA TRP A 124 -49.49 13.49 5.32
C TRP A 124 -48.88 12.69 6.47
N LEU A 125 -47.74 13.15 7.00
CA LEU A 125 -47.08 12.52 8.13
C LEU A 125 -47.83 12.74 9.45
N ASP A 126 -48.38 13.94 9.68
CA ASP A 126 -49.21 14.26 10.85
C ASP A 126 -50.50 13.41 10.88
N GLU A 127 -51.10 13.15 9.72
CA GLU A 127 -52.31 12.34 9.54
C GLU A 127 -52.03 10.82 9.60
N GLY A 128 -50.76 10.41 9.65
CA GLY A 128 -50.36 9.00 9.64
C GLY A 128 -50.68 8.29 8.32
N ARG A 129 -50.73 9.03 7.20
CA ARG A 129 -50.96 8.45 5.87
C ARG A 129 -49.81 7.46 5.55
N PRO A 130 -50.10 6.28 4.96
CA PRO A 130 -49.05 5.35 4.56
C PRO A 130 -48.23 5.94 3.41
N VAL A 131 -47.02 6.40 3.74
CA VAL A 131 -46.03 6.96 2.80
C VAL A 131 -44.65 6.40 3.12
N VAL A 132 -43.88 6.11 2.08
CA VAL A 132 -42.50 5.63 2.17
C VAL A 132 -41.57 6.81 1.89
N LEU A 133 -40.85 7.26 2.91
CA LEU A 133 -39.82 8.28 2.75
C LEU A 133 -38.53 7.60 2.30
N TYR A 134 -37.96 8.01 1.17
CA TYR A 134 -36.74 7.41 0.62
C TYR A 134 -35.60 8.43 0.57
N ASP A 135 -34.57 8.21 1.39
CA ASP A 135 -33.43 9.11 1.51
C ASP A 135 -32.40 8.79 0.42
N THR A 136 -32.25 9.72 -0.53
CA THR A 136 -31.33 9.56 -1.67
C THR A 136 -29.92 10.07 -1.39
N ARG A 137 -29.66 10.47 -0.14
CA ARG A 137 -28.35 10.95 0.31
C ARG A 137 -27.36 9.81 0.51
N ASN A 138 -26.08 10.16 0.64
CA ASN A 138 -25.06 9.18 0.97
C ASN A 138 -25.15 8.81 2.46
N ASP A 139 -24.66 7.62 2.83
CA ASP A 139 -24.77 7.09 4.19
C ASP A 139 -24.20 8.03 5.26
N TYR A 140 -23.12 8.75 4.94
CA TYR A 140 -22.53 9.71 5.87
C TYR A 140 -23.45 10.91 6.16
N GLU A 141 -24.35 11.27 5.24
CA GLU A 141 -25.31 12.38 5.41
C GLU A 141 -26.50 11.93 6.28
N VAL A 142 -26.97 10.69 6.07
CA VAL A 142 -28.07 10.08 6.82
C VAL A 142 -27.71 9.94 8.30
N LYS A 143 -26.43 9.67 8.60
CA LYS A 143 -25.94 9.55 9.98
C LYS A 143 -26.13 10.79 10.85
N LEU A 144 -26.10 12.00 10.29
CA LEU A 144 -26.38 13.22 11.08
C LEU A 144 -27.86 13.35 11.41
N GLY A 145 -28.72 12.83 10.56
CA GLY A 145 -30.16 12.93 10.72
C GLY A 145 -30.91 12.61 9.45
N THR A 146 -32.16 12.19 9.59
CA THR A 146 -33.08 11.89 8.49
C THR A 146 -34.53 11.97 8.98
N PHE A 147 -35.49 11.84 8.07
CA PHE A 147 -36.90 11.73 8.48
C PHE A 147 -37.16 10.42 9.22
N ARG A 148 -37.98 10.49 10.27
CA ARG A 148 -38.38 9.32 11.06
C ARG A 148 -39.01 8.26 10.19
N GLY A 149 -38.48 7.04 10.27
CA GLY A 149 -38.96 5.90 9.48
C GLY A 149 -38.58 5.95 7.99
N ALA A 150 -37.71 6.87 7.57
CA ALA A 150 -37.19 6.88 6.20
C ALA A 150 -36.32 5.66 5.92
N ILE A 151 -36.43 5.15 4.68
CA ILE A 151 -35.56 4.11 4.15
C ILE A 151 -34.34 4.78 3.52
N PRO A 152 -33.11 4.55 4.01
CA PRO A 152 -31.92 5.04 3.36
C PRO A 152 -31.59 4.22 2.10
N ALA A 153 -31.04 4.87 1.08
CA ALA A 153 -30.58 4.18 -0.12
C ALA A 153 -29.40 3.21 0.15
N GLY A 154 -28.62 3.42 1.22
CA GLY A 154 -27.48 2.56 1.56
C GLY A 154 -26.34 2.71 0.56
N ILE A 155 -25.93 3.95 0.28
CA ILE A 155 -24.95 4.28 -0.77
C ILE A 155 -23.84 5.20 -0.27
N ASP A 156 -22.61 4.92 -0.68
CA ASP A 156 -21.47 5.81 -0.45
C ASP A 156 -21.43 6.95 -1.47
N HIS A 157 -21.89 6.69 -2.69
CA HIS A 157 -21.94 7.66 -3.78
C HIS A 157 -23.28 7.61 -4.52
N PHE A 158 -23.80 8.78 -4.92
CA PHE A 158 -25.07 8.88 -5.63
C PHE A 158 -25.15 8.09 -6.95
N ARG A 159 -24.00 7.82 -7.60
CA ARG A 159 -23.93 6.97 -8.79
C ARG A 159 -24.31 5.50 -8.53
N ASP A 160 -24.28 5.08 -7.26
CA ASP A 160 -24.62 3.72 -6.84
C ASP A 160 -26.13 3.58 -6.57
N PHE A 161 -26.89 4.69 -6.61
CA PHE A 161 -28.34 4.72 -6.41
C PHE A 161 -29.12 3.78 -7.35
N PRO A 162 -28.78 3.62 -8.64
CA PRO A 162 -29.43 2.64 -9.51
C PRO A 162 -29.37 1.20 -8.95
N ALA A 163 -28.23 0.82 -8.37
CA ALA A 163 -28.06 -0.48 -7.75
C ALA A 163 -28.84 -0.61 -6.44
N ALA A 164 -28.99 0.48 -5.69
CA ALA A 164 -29.84 0.51 -4.48
C ALA A 164 -31.32 0.31 -4.82
N VAL A 165 -31.84 1.01 -5.83
CA VAL A 165 -33.24 0.85 -6.28
C VAL A 165 -33.54 -0.58 -6.72
N ALA A 166 -32.59 -1.26 -7.39
CA ALA A 166 -32.75 -2.64 -7.81
C ALA A 166 -32.89 -3.64 -6.63
N LYS A 167 -32.46 -3.26 -5.42
CA LYS A 167 -32.57 -4.07 -4.20
C LYS A 167 -33.86 -3.80 -3.42
N LEU A 168 -34.64 -2.78 -3.80
CA LEU A 168 -35.88 -2.46 -3.09
C LEU A 168 -36.92 -3.57 -3.29
N PRO A 169 -37.68 -3.92 -2.24
CA PRO A 169 -38.71 -4.94 -2.32
C PRO A 169 -39.77 -4.63 -3.39
N PRO A 170 -40.22 -5.60 -4.20
CA PRO A 170 -41.20 -5.39 -5.27
C PRO A 170 -42.52 -4.76 -4.81
N GLU A 171 -42.95 -5.01 -3.57
CA GLU A 171 -44.15 -4.45 -2.96
C GLU A 171 -44.13 -2.92 -2.88
N LEU A 172 -42.93 -2.30 -2.82
CA LEU A 172 -42.79 -0.86 -2.79
C LEU A 172 -43.12 -0.20 -4.13
N LYS A 173 -43.21 -0.96 -5.23
CA LYS A 173 -43.55 -0.41 -6.56
C LYS A 173 -44.93 0.25 -6.61
N LYS A 174 -45.85 -0.17 -5.73
CA LYS A 174 -47.21 0.39 -5.62
C LYS A 174 -47.38 1.34 -4.44
N ALA A 175 -46.34 1.52 -3.62
CA ALA A 175 -46.40 2.41 -2.47
C ALA A 175 -46.29 3.88 -2.90
N GLU A 176 -46.82 4.77 -2.07
CA GLU A 176 -46.58 6.22 -2.18
C GLU A 176 -45.15 6.51 -1.70
N ILE A 177 -44.22 6.79 -2.61
CA ILE A 177 -42.82 7.05 -2.29
C ILE A 177 -42.55 8.54 -2.37
N VAL A 178 -41.96 9.13 -1.33
CA VAL A 178 -41.45 10.49 -1.34
C VAL A 178 -39.94 10.44 -1.20
N SER A 179 -39.25 10.70 -2.32
CA SER A 179 -37.79 10.82 -2.34
C SER A 179 -37.35 12.20 -1.86
N PHE A 180 -36.25 12.25 -1.11
CA PHE A 180 -35.68 13.52 -0.63
C PHE A 180 -34.15 13.50 -0.60
N CYS A 181 -33.56 14.69 -0.55
CA CYS A 181 -32.16 14.94 -0.25
C CYS A 181 -32.01 16.34 0.36
N THR A 182 -30.77 16.78 0.64
CA THR A 182 -30.51 18.10 1.25
C THR A 182 -31.17 19.25 0.50
N GLY A 183 -30.96 19.34 -0.81
CA GLY A 183 -31.35 20.50 -1.63
C GLY A 183 -32.37 20.23 -2.75
N GLY A 184 -32.71 18.97 -3.02
CA GLY A 184 -33.63 18.55 -4.09
C GLY A 184 -32.94 18.02 -5.36
N ILE A 185 -31.70 18.44 -5.67
CA ILE A 185 -31.04 18.14 -6.96
C ILE A 185 -30.91 16.63 -7.29
N ARG A 186 -30.72 15.76 -6.28
CA ARG A 186 -30.62 14.31 -6.50
C ARG A 186 -31.97 13.72 -6.88
N CYS A 187 -33.05 14.21 -6.28
CA CYS A 187 -34.41 13.75 -6.52
C CYS A 187 -34.86 13.98 -7.96
N GLU A 188 -34.35 15.05 -8.59
CA GLU A 188 -34.59 15.38 -10.01
C GLU A 188 -34.09 14.27 -10.97
N LYS A 189 -33.12 13.44 -10.54
CA LYS A 189 -32.68 12.25 -11.30
C LYS A 189 -33.18 10.94 -10.69
N ALA A 190 -33.25 10.86 -9.37
CA ALA A 190 -33.65 9.66 -8.65
C ALA A 190 -35.11 9.29 -8.88
N ALA A 191 -36.04 10.25 -8.80
CA ALA A 191 -37.46 9.97 -8.95
C ALA A 191 -37.82 9.48 -10.37
N PRO A 192 -37.35 10.13 -11.47
CA PRO A 192 -37.61 9.62 -12.82
C PRO A 192 -36.97 8.25 -13.08
N PHE A 193 -35.82 7.98 -12.45
CA PHE A 193 -35.20 6.67 -12.52
C PHE A 193 -36.04 5.59 -11.82
N MET A 194 -36.64 5.90 -10.68
CA MET A 194 -37.55 4.97 -9.99
C MET A 194 -38.82 4.73 -10.81
N GLU A 195 -39.41 5.75 -11.42
CA GLU A 195 -40.55 5.57 -12.35
C GLU A 195 -40.16 4.62 -13.50
N ARG A 196 -38.98 4.82 -14.11
CA ARG A 196 -38.45 3.92 -15.14
C ARG A 196 -38.20 2.49 -14.64
N ALA A 197 -37.89 2.31 -13.35
CA ALA A 197 -37.75 1.01 -12.70
C ALA A 197 -39.10 0.34 -12.33
N GLY A 198 -40.22 1.02 -12.62
CA GLY A 198 -41.58 0.52 -12.47
C GLY A 198 -42.26 0.87 -11.15
N PHE A 199 -41.84 1.95 -10.48
CA PHE A 199 -42.55 2.49 -9.33
C PHE A 199 -43.66 3.45 -9.81
N GLU A 200 -44.89 3.25 -9.34
CA GLU A 200 -46.09 3.90 -9.88
C GLU A 200 -46.36 5.28 -9.26
N HIS A 201 -46.03 5.48 -7.98
CA HIS A 201 -46.34 6.69 -7.22
C HIS A 201 -45.09 7.28 -6.58
N VAL A 202 -44.30 8.00 -7.38
CA VAL A 202 -43.04 8.60 -6.94
C VAL A 202 -43.15 10.12 -6.90
N TRP A 203 -42.95 10.67 -5.71
CA TRP A 203 -42.87 12.10 -5.45
C TRP A 203 -41.45 12.49 -5.08
N GLN A 204 -41.11 13.74 -5.32
CA GLN A 204 -39.91 14.36 -4.77
C GLN A 204 -40.27 15.52 -3.84
N LEU A 205 -39.64 15.57 -2.68
CA LEU A 205 -39.80 16.69 -1.75
C LEU A 205 -39.26 17.98 -2.39
N GLU A 206 -40.16 18.92 -2.66
CA GLU A 206 -39.79 20.17 -3.29
C GLU A 206 -38.80 20.94 -2.41
N GLY A 207 -37.64 21.29 -2.98
CA GLY A 207 -36.60 22.00 -2.25
C GLY A 207 -35.86 21.17 -1.19
N GLY A 208 -36.16 19.88 -1.04
CA GLY A 208 -35.47 18.98 -0.12
C GLY A 208 -35.61 19.36 1.35
N ILE A 209 -34.72 18.81 2.18
CA ILE A 209 -34.75 18.96 3.65
C ILE A 209 -34.62 20.43 4.06
N LEU A 210 -33.76 21.22 3.40
CA LEU A 210 -33.56 22.62 3.78
C LEU A 210 -34.84 23.47 3.61
N LYS A 211 -35.63 23.24 2.55
CA LYS A 211 -36.92 23.94 2.36
C LYS A 211 -37.96 23.42 3.36
N TYR A 212 -37.89 22.15 3.73
CA TYR A 212 -38.73 21.59 4.78
C TYR A 212 -38.47 22.25 6.13
N PHE A 213 -37.20 22.40 6.52
CA PHE A 213 -36.84 23.12 7.75
C PHE A 213 -37.34 24.57 7.74
N GLU A 214 -37.16 25.28 6.62
CA GLU A 214 -37.64 26.65 6.46
C GLU A 214 -39.16 26.80 6.67
N GLU A 215 -39.97 25.90 6.10
CA GLU A 215 -41.43 26.03 6.13
C GLU A 215 -42.12 25.29 7.29
N CYS A 216 -41.50 24.23 7.78
CA CYS A 216 -42.10 23.25 8.69
C CYS A 216 -41.29 23.01 9.98
N GLY A 217 -40.08 23.56 10.09
CA GLY A 217 -39.15 23.26 11.18
C GLY A 217 -38.72 21.79 11.19
N GLY A 218 -38.52 21.21 12.39
CA GLY A 218 -38.01 19.85 12.58
C GLY A 218 -39.06 18.75 12.70
N ALA A 219 -40.32 19.01 12.33
CA ALA A 219 -41.37 18.01 12.46
C ALA A 219 -41.01 16.72 11.70
N HIS A 220 -41.15 15.56 12.35
CA HIS A 220 -40.84 14.23 11.79
C HIS A 220 -39.39 14.02 11.35
N TYR A 221 -38.46 14.95 11.65
CA TYR A 221 -37.04 14.81 11.33
C TYR A 221 -36.24 14.63 12.62
N ASP A 222 -35.38 13.62 12.66
CA ASP A 222 -34.53 13.34 13.81
C ASP A 222 -33.08 13.71 13.45
N GLY A 223 -32.43 14.56 14.26
CA GLY A 223 -31.03 15.00 14.08
C GLY A 223 -30.86 16.28 13.25
N GLU A 224 -29.75 16.37 12.53
CA GLU A 224 -29.30 17.53 11.76
C GLU A 224 -29.29 17.25 10.25
N CYS A 225 -29.21 18.28 9.41
CA CYS A 225 -29.05 18.13 7.96
C CYS A 225 -27.60 18.39 7.53
N PHE A 226 -26.94 17.38 6.95
CA PHE A 226 -25.60 17.54 6.40
C PHE A 226 -25.56 18.57 5.24
N VAL A 227 -24.61 19.49 5.30
CA VAL A 227 -24.33 20.50 4.26
C VAL A 227 -22.89 20.39 3.73
N PHE A 228 -22.71 20.69 2.45
CA PHE A 228 -21.45 20.45 1.71
C PHE A 228 -20.45 21.62 1.86
N ASP A 229 -20.31 22.13 3.08
CA ASP A 229 -19.40 23.23 3.43
C ASP A 229 -18.87 23.08 4.87
N GLN A 230 -18.09 24.06 5.35
CA GLN A 230 -17.41 23.95 6.65
C GLN A 230 -18.34 23.83 7.86
N ARG A 231 -19.64 24.14 7.71
CA ARG A 231 -20.62 23.98 8.79
C ARG A 231 -20.91 22.53 9.12
N VAL A 232 -20.70 21.62 8.15
CA VAL A 232 -20.95 20.16 8.23
C VAL A 232 -22.43 19.79 8.45
N GLY A 233 -23.10 20.35 9.45
CA GLY A 233 -24.51 20.15 9.77
C GLY A 233 -25.24 21.48 10.01
N VAL A 234 -26.55 21.48 9.76
CA VAL A 234 -27.47 22.54 10.19
C VAL A 234 -28.67 21.94 10.91
N ASP A 235 -29.15 22.63 11.94
CA ASP A 235 -30.33 22.23 12.69
C ASP A 235 -31.65 22.56 11.94
N PRO A 236 -32.82 22.14 12.45
CA PRO A 236 -34.10 22.49 11.85
C PRO A 236 -34.46 23.99 11.84
N ALA A 237 -33.71 24.83 12.55
CA ALA A 237 -33.80 26.29 12.48
C ALA A 237 -32.81 26.88 11.46
N LEU A 238 -32.13 26.04 10.66
CA LEU A 238 -31.11 26.39 9.67
C LEU A 238 -29.87 27.08 10.26
N SER A 239 -29.60 26.82 11.55
CA SER A 239 -28.41 27.29 12.25
C SER A 239 -27.31 26.24 12.20
N GLU A 240 -26.05 26.69 12.14
CA GLU A 240 -24.87 25.83 12.18
C GLU A 240 -24.79 25.06 13.51
N THR A 241 -24.47 23.77 13.44
CA THR A 241 -24.32 22.88 14.60
C THR A 241 -22.84 22.67 14.94
N GLU A 242 -22.56 22.03 16.08
CA GLU A 242 -21.19 21.68 16.48
C GLU A 242 -20.63 20.44 15.76
N SER A 243 -21.35 19.91 14.76
CA SER A 243 -20.93 18.76 13.97
C SER A 243 -19.61 19.06 13.25
N ALA A 244 -18.66 18.13 13.34
CA ALA A 244 -17.36 18.23 12.69
C ALA A 244 -17.21 17.16 11.61
N GLN A 245 -16.26 17.29 10.70
CA GLN A 245 -15.92 16.24 9.74
C GLN A 245 -14.56 15.65 10.09
N CYS A 246 -14.48 14.31 10.23
CA CYS A 246 -13.20 13.65 10.42
C CYS A 246 -12.26 13.93 9.25
N PHE A 247 -11.06 14.42 9.52
CA PHE A 247 -10.08 14.72 8.48
C PHE A 247 -9.62 13.48 7.70
N VAL A 248 -9.55 12.31 8.35
CA VAL A 248 -9.01 11.08 7.76
C VAL A 248 -10.04 10.35 6.93
N CYS A 249 -11.20 10.04 7.51
CA CYS A 249 -12.24 9.25 6.82
C CYS A 249 -13.40 10.07 6.27
N GLN A 250 -13.41 11.39 6.46
CA GLN A 250 -14.48 12.31 6.02
C GLN A 250 -15.87 12.01 6.62
N THR A 251 -15.96 11.09 7.59
CA THR A 251 -17.18 10.81 8.34
C THR A 251 -17.53 12.03 9.19
N PRO A 252 -18.76 12.56 9.09
CA PRO A 252 -19.25 13.56 10.01
C PRO A 252 -19.34 13.00 11.43
N LEU A 253 -19.04 13.84 12.41
CA LEU A 253 -18.88 13.51 13.82
C LEU A 253 -19.81 14.41 14.61
N THR A 254 -20.71 13.77 15.35
CA THR A 254 -21.55 14.45 16.34
C THR A 254 -20.69 14.97 17.51
N ALA A 255 -21.27 15.78 18.40
CA ALA A 255 -20.58 16.19 19.62
C ALA A 255 -20.17 14.99 20.51
N GLU A 256 -20.97 13.91 20.52
CA GLU A 256 -20.66 12.67 21.23
C GLU A 256 -19.45 11.95 20.60
N ASP A 257 -19.41 11.86 19.26
CA ASP A 257 -18.27 11.26 18.55
C ASP A 257 -16.96 12.04 18.80
N GLN A 258 -17.05 13.36 18.95
CA GLN A 258 -15.92 14.24 19.25
C GLN A 258 -15.45 14.12 20.71
N ALA A 259 -16.31 13.66 21.62
CA ALA A 259 -15.96 13.41 23.02
C ALA A 259 -15.31 12.03 23.25
N ASP A 260 -15.34 11.13 22.26
CA ASP A 260 -14.73 9.81 22.35
C ASP A 260 -13.19 9.89 22.43
N PRO A 261 -12.51 9.13 23.32
CA PRO A 261 -11.05 9.16 23.46
C PRO A 261 -10.25 8.80 22.20
N ARG A 262 -10.87 8.11 21.23
CA ARG A 262 -10.26 7.75 19.95
C ARG A 262 -10.34 8.88 18.92
N TYR A 263 -11.11 9.93 19.21
CA TYR A 263 -11.10 11.15 18.43
C TYR A 263 -9.87 11.97 18.79
N VAL A 264 -8.99 12.13 17.80
CA VAL A 264 -7.86 13.03 17.87
C VAL A 264 -7.94 13.89 16.62
N ALA A 265 -8.14 15.19 16.81
CA ALA A 265 -8.29 16.15 15.71
C ALA A 265 -7.18 15.96 14.68
N HIS A 266 -7.57 15.84 13.41
CA HIS A 266 -6.71 15.56 12.25
C HIS A 266 -5.99 14.20 12.21
N VAL A 267 -6.16 13.33 13.21
CA VAL A 267 -5.47 12.03 13.30
C VAL A 267 -6.44 10.85 13.20
N SER A 268 -7.54 10.84 13.95
CA SER A 268 -8.52 9.73 13.93
C SER A 268 -9.87 10.13 14.51
N CYS A 269 -10.88 9.31 14.26
CA CYS A 269 -12.19 9.33 14.93
C CYS A 269 -12.58 7.91 15.36
N PRO A 270 -13.66 7.72 16.13
CA PRO A 270 -14.10 6.41 16.62
C PRO A 270 -14.29 5.36 15.51
N TYR A 271 -14.63 5.82 14.31
CA TYR A 271 -14.91 4.98 13.15
C TYR A 271 -13.68 4.59 12.32
N CYS A 272 -12.60 5.38 12.39
CA CYS A 272 -11.37 5.14 11.61
C CYS A 272 -10.14 4.88 12.46
N PHE A 273 -10.27 4.97 13.79
CA PHE A 273 -9.23 4.59 14.72
C PHE A 273 -8.82 3.14 14.49
N LYS A 274 -7.50 2.93 14.46
CA LYS A 274 -6.88 1.61 14.38
C LYS A 274 -5.85 1.48 15.47
N THR A 275 -5.84 0.33 16.14
CA THR A 275 -4.81 -0.01 17.12
C THR A 275 -3.44 -0.13 16.45
N THR A 276 -2.36 -0.04 17.23
CA THR A 276 -0.98 -0.20 16.71
C THR A 276 -0.78 -1.56 16.04
N GLU A 277 -1.40 -2.62 16.56
CA GLU A 277 -1.34 -3.97 15.97
C GLU A 277 -2.02 -4.02 14.59
N GLU A 278 -3.18 -3.38 14.45
CA GLU A 278 -3.88 -3.29 13.16
C GLU A 278 -3.09 -2.48 12.14
N GLN A 279 -2.52 -1.36 12.56
CA GLN A 279 -1.65 -0.53 11.70
C GLN A 279 -0.42 -1.31 11.24
N GLN A 280 0.23 -2.06 12.14
CA GLN A 280 1.38 -2.91 11.81
C GLN A 280 0.98 -4.03 10.84
N ARG A 281 -0.16 -4.69 11.06
CA ARG A 281 -0.67 -5.75 10.18
C ARG A 281 -0.94 -5.21 8.77
N GLU A 282 -1.61 -4.06 8.66
CA GLU A 282 -1.87 -3.41 7.37
C GLU A 282 -0.58 -2.98 6.67
N GLN A 283 0.37 -2.43 7.42
CA GLN A 283 1.68 -2.07 6.89
C GLN A 283 2.40 -3.30 6.33
N ILE A 284 2.42 -4.41 7.07
CA ILE A 284 3.03 -5.67 6.64
C ILE A 284 2.36 -6.21 5.37
N GLU A 285 1.03 -6.19 5.29
CA GLU A 285 0.30 -6.61 4.08
C GLU A 285 0.62 -5.72 2.87
N GLN A 286 0.70 -4.40 3.06
CA GLN A 286 1.15 -3.47 2.02
C GLN A 286 2.59 -3.80 1.58
N ARG A 287 3.50 -4.15 2.50
CA ARG A 287 4.86 -4.58 2.16
C ARG A 287 4.86 -5.88 1.37
N HIS A 288 4.05 -6.86 1.75
CA HIS A 288 3.94 -8.12 1.00
C HIS A 288 3.39 -7.88 -0.41
N ALA A 289 2.40 -6.98 -0.57
CA ALA A 289 1.90 -6.58 -1.88
C ALA A 289 2.98 -5.89 -2.72
N ALA A 290 3.75 -4.98 -2.13
CA ALA A 290 4.86 -4.31 -2.82
C ALA A 290 5.99 -5.28 -3.22
N ILE A 291 6.31 -6.26 -2.37
CA ILE A 291 7.25 -7.35 -2.72
C ILE A 291 6.73 -8.14 -3.92
N ARG A 292 5.45 -8.54 -3.93
CA ARG A 292 4.86 -9.27 -5.07
C ARG A 292 4.95 -8.45 -6.35
N ALA A 293 4.64 -7.15 -6.29
CA ALA A 293 4.76 -6.25 -7.44
C ALA A 293 6.22 -6.12 -7.92
N ALA A 294 7.18 -6.02 -7.01
CA ALA A 294 8.60 -5.90 -7.34
C ALA A 294 9.23 -7.22 -7.84
N THR A 295 8.53 -8.35 -7.68
CA THR A 295 9.03 -9.69 -8.04
C THR A 295 8.20 -10.39 -9.11
N THR A 296 7.24 -9.69 -9.72
CA THR A 296 6.37 -10.22 -10.79
C THR A 296 6.44 -9.30 -12.03
N PRO A 297 7.29 -9.59 -13.03
CA PRO A 297 8.29 -10.66 -13.07
C PRO A 297 9.49 -10.37 -12.14
N LEU A 298 10.30 -11.40 -11.87
CA LEU A 298 11.53 -11.25 -11.08
C LEU A 298 12.47 -10.23 -11.76
N PRO A 299 13.13 -9.32 -11.00
CA PRO A 299 13.92 -8.24 -11.59
C PRO A 299 15.04 -8.69 -12.54
N GLY A 300 15.70 -9.81 -12.24
CA GLY A 300 16.74 -10.41 -13.07
C GLY A 300 16.22 -11.38 -14.13
N SER A 301 14.92 -11.74 -14.11
CA SER A 301 14.34 -12.59 -15.15
C SER A 301 14.02 -11.82 -16.44
N VAL A 302 13.87 -10.51 -16.34
CA VAL A 302 13.75 -9.61 -17.51
C VAL A 302 15.15 -9.32 -18.04
N PRO A 303 15.45 -9.56 -19.33
CA PRO A 303 16.76 -9.29 -19.91
C PRO A 303 17.22 -7.85 -19.67
N TYR A 304 18.47 -7.67 -19.27
CA TYR A 304 19.04 -6.34 -19.04
C TYR A 304 20.55 -6.31 -19.34
N ASP A 305 21.05 -5.14 -19.70
CA ASP A 305 22.48 -4.94 -19.89
C ASP A 305 23.17 -4.80 -18.52
N HIS A 306 24.15 -5.66 -18.26
CA HIS A 306 24.88 -5.69 -17.01
C HIS A 306 26.32 -5.23 -17.22
N GLU A 307 26.75 -4.26 -16.42
CA GLU A 307 28.13 -3.76 -16.40
C GLU A 307 28.79 -4.12 -15.07
N ARG A 308 29.86 -4.92 -15.14
CA ARG A 308 30.65 -5.26 -13.96
C ARG A 308 31.98 -4.49 -13.99
N PRO A 309 32.28 -3.64 -12.99
CA PRO A 309 33.58 -3.02 -12.89
C PRO A 309 34.64 -4.05 -12.48
N LEU A 310 35.75 -4.04 -13.20
CA LEU A 310 36.93 -4.86 -12.98
C LEU A 310 38.13 -3.96 -12.67
N HIS A 311 38.90 -4.31 -11.65
CA HIS A 311 40.07 -3.55 -11.19
C HIS A 311 41.35 -4.34 -11.47
N ILE A 312 42.40 -3.64 -11.91
CA ILE A 312 43.71 -4.23 -12.19
C ILE A 312 44.59 -4.19 -10.93
N PRO A 313 44.90 -5.32 -10.30
CA PRO A 313 45.80 -5.35 -9.14
C PRO A 313 47.25 -5.04 -9.56
N ALA A 314 48.07 -4.63 -8.59
CA ALA A 314 49.49 -4.35 -8.83
C ALA A 314 50.27 -5.51 -9.46
N ALA A 315 49.92 -6.76 -9.12
CA ALA A 315 50.53 -7.97 -9.68
C ALA A 315 50.24 -8.21 -11.18
N CYS A 316 49.34 -7.41 -11.77
CA CYS A 316 48.99 -7.47 -13.19
C CYS A 316 49.49 -6.27 -14.00
N ASP A 317 50.33 -5.41 -13.42
CA ASP A 317 50.93 -4.30 -14.17
C ASP A 317 51.67 -4.81 -15.41
N GLN A 318 51.49 -4.12 -16.54
CA GLN A 318 52.14 -4.42 -17.82
C GLN A 318 51.74 -5.75 -18.47
N LYS A 319 50.74 -6.46 -17.94
CA LYS A 319 50.15 -7.62 -18.61
C LYS A 319 49.16 -7.18 -19.68
N THR A 320 48.83 -8.10 -20.61
CA THR A 320 47.66 -7.90 -21.48
C THR A 320 46.39 -7.93 -20.62
N ILE A 321 45.32 -7.28 -21.07
CA ILE A 321 44.05 -7.25 -20.33
C ILE A 321 43.47 -8.65 -20.12
N VAL A 322 43.66 -9.54 -21.10
CA VAL A 322 43.23 -10.93 -21.01
C VAL A 322 44.03 -11.69 -19.95
N ASP A 323 45.36 -11.58 -19.95
CA ASP A 323 46.19 -12.25 -18.94
C ASP A 323 45.97 -11.65 -17.54
N ALA A 324 45.69 -10.35 -17.46
CA ALA A 324 45.34 -9.69 -16.22
C ALA A 324 44.02 -10.24 -15.65
N PHE A 325 42.96 -10.36 -16.45
CA PHE A 325 41.68 -10.89 -15.98
C PHE A 325 41.67 -12.40 -15.77
N ASP A 326 42.46 -13.18 -16.53
CA ASP A 326 42.69 -14.59 -16.23
C ASP A 326 43.39 -14.76 -14.88
N HIS A 327 44.35 -13.90 -14.54
CA HIS A 327 44.97 -13.90 -13.21
C HIS A 327 43.99 -13.50 -12.09
N VAL A 328 43.15 -12.47 -12.33
CA VAL A 328 42.19 -11.98 -11.32
C VAL A 328 41.02 -12.94 -11.12
N MET A 329 40.58 -13.63 -12.18
CA MET A 329 39.45 -14.56 -12.18
C MET A 329 39.79 -15.84 -12.95
N PRO A 330 40.69 -16.68 -12.41
CA PRO A 330 41.19 -17.87 -13.11
C PRO A 330 40.11 -18.93 -13.38
N HIS A 331 39.02 -18.90 -12.62
CA HIS A 331 37.88 -19.82 -12.80
C HIS A 331 37.05 -19.56 -14.06
N ILE A 332 37.22 -18.41 -14.73
CA ILE A 332 36.54 -18.10 -16.01
C ILE A 332 37.34 -18.66 -17.19
N GLY A 333 38.67 -18.65 -17.08
CA GLY A 333 39.59 -19.16 -18.09
C GLY A 333 39.92 -18.15 -19.18
N ARG A 334 41.19 -18.16 -19.59
CA ARG A 334 41.78 -17.23 -20.56
C ARG A 334 41.03 -17.13 -21.89
N GLU A 335 40.58 -18.27 -22.43
CA GLU A 335 39.90 -18.31 -23.73
C GLU A 335 38.57 -17.54 -23.70
N VAL A 336 37.84 -17.60 -22.59
CA VAL A 336 36.59 -16.85 -22.41
C VAL A 336 36.87 -15.35 -22.37
N TRP A 337 37.95 -14.92 -21.70
CA TRP A 337 38.35 -13.52 -21.67
C TRP A 337 38.79 -13.00 -23.05
N LEU A 338 39.49 -13.83 -23.82
CA LEU A 338 39.87 -13.52 -25.20
C LEU A 338 38.63 -13.26 -26.06
N GLN A 339 37.65 -14.16 -26.04
CA GLN A 339 36.39 -14.00 -26.76
C GLN A 339 35.59 -12.79 -26.27
N THR A 340 35.63 -12.50 -24.96
CA THR A 340 34.96 -11.33 -24.37
C THR A 340 35.55 -10.03 -24.93
N ALA A 341 36.88 -9.92 -25.02
CA ALA A 341 37.57 -8.78 -25.61
C ALA A 341 37.27 -8.66 -27.12
N GLN A 342 37.35 -9.76 -27.88
CA GLN A 342 37.07 -9.78 -29.33
C GLN A 342 35.64 -9.35 -29.66
N ASN A 343 34.68 -9.70 -28.80
CA ASN A 343 33.29 -9.27 -28.92
C ASN A 343 33.04 -7.82 -28.46
N GLY A 344 34.09 -7.07 -28.12
CA GLY A 344 34.01 -5.69 -27.67
C GLY A 344 33.32 -5.50 -26.31
N ARG A 345 33.28 -6.55 -25.48
CA ARG A 345 32.59 -6.55 -24.17
C ARG A 345 33.46 -6.12 -23.00
N LEU A 346 34.74 -5.87 -23.24
CA LEU A 346 35.62 -5.17 -22.30
C LEU A 346 35.77 -3.73 -22.76
N THR A 347 35.43 -2.78 -21.91
CA THR A 347 35.52 -1.35 -22.24
C THR A 347 36.32 -0.58 -21.20
N GLY A 348 36.98 0.50 -21.64
CA GLY A 348 37.57 1.49 -20.75
C GLY A 348 36.49 2.33 -20.04
N LYS A 349 36.92 3.23 -19.14
CA LYS A 349 36.00 4.16 -18.46
C LYS A 349 35.24 5.10 -19.41
N ASP A 350 35.77 5.31 -20.61
CA ASP A 350 35.16 6.11 -21.67
C ASP A 350 34.11 5.32 -22.50
N GLY A 351 33.86 4.05 -22.14
CA GLY A 351 32.93 3.17 -22.82
C GLY A 351 33.48 2.58 -24.12
N ARG A 352 34.74 2.84 -24.48
CA ARG A 352 35.32 2.30 -25.72
C ARG A 352 35.82 0.87 -25.54
N PRO A 353 35.56 -0.04 -26.49
CA PRO A 353 36.11 -1.38 -26.45
C PRO A 353 37.63 -1.39 -26.41
N VAL A 354 38.20 -2.30 -25.63
CA VAL A 354 39.65 -2.53 -25.55
C VAL A 354 40.01 -3.88 -26.17
N SER A 355 41.10 -3.90 -26.95
CA SER A 355 41.56 -5.10 -27.62
C SER A 355 42.18 -6.10 -26.64
N ALA A 356 42.22 -7.38 -27.02
CA ALA A 356 42.74 -8.45 -26.17
C ALA A 356 44.22 -8.28 -25.77
N ASP A 357 45.01 -7.63 -26.63
CA ASP A 357 46.42 -7.33 -26.49
C ASP A 357 46.71 -6.00 -25.76
N HIS A 358 45.66 -5.26 -25.38
CA HIS A 358 45.80 -4.02 -24.65
C HIS A 358 46.57 -4.23 -23.34
N ILE A 359 47.62 -3.44 -23.14
CA ILE A 359 48.47 -3.52 -21.94
C ILE A 359 47.87 -2.66 -20.83
N VAL A 360 47.56 -3.31 -19.70
CA VAL A 360 46.94 -2.66 -18.54
C VAL A 360 47.97 -2.13 -17.54
N ARG A 361 47.57 -1.13 -16.75
CA ARG A 361 48.34 -0.57 -15.64
C ARG A 361 47.69 -0.85 -14.29
N ALA A 362 48.51 -1.04 -13.27
CA ALA A 362 48.03 -1.20 -11.90
C ALA A 362 47.10 -0.04 -11.47
N GLY A 363 45.96 -0.38 -10.86
CA GLY A 363 44.96 0.59 -10.41
C GLY A 363 43.96 1.03 -11.47
N GLU A 364 44.11 0.62 -12.73
CA GLU A 364 43.13 0.89 -13.77
C GLU A 364 41.83 0.10 -13.55
N HIS A 365 40.75 0.64 -14.12
CA HIS A 365 39.43 0.02 -14.08
C HIS A 365 38.85 -0.09 -15.48
N TYR A 366 38.22 -1.24 -15.74
CA TYR A 366 37.51 -1.55 -16.96
C TYR A 366 36.11 -2.05 -16.63
N LEU A 367 35.22 -2.02 -17.62
CA LEU A 367 33.87 -2.57 -17.49
C LEU A 367 33.78 -3.84 -18.33
N HIS A 368 33.21 -4.89 -17.73
CA HIS A 368 32.77 -6.07 -18.45
C HIS A 368 31.26 -5.96 -18.71
N HIS A 369 30.90 -5.80 -19.98
CA HIS A 369 29.53 -5.65 -20.46
C HIS A 369 28.94 -7.00 -20.86
N THR A 370 27.85 -7.40 -20.18
CA THR A 370 27.06 -8.58 -20.53
C THR A 370 25.70 -8.13 -21.05
N PRO A 371 25.50 -8.08 -22.38
CA PRO A 371 24.23 -7.64 -22.95
C PRO A 371 23.13 -8.66 -22.69
N ALA A 372 21.89 -8.17 -22.54
CA ALA A 372 20.69 -9.00 -22.39
C ALA A 372 20.84 -10.14 -21.35
N MET A 373 21.54 -9.88 -20.25
CA MET A 373 21.73 -10.84 -19.17
C MET A 373 20.38 -11.25 -18.60
N ARG A 374 20.18 -12.56 -18.44
CA ARG A 374 19.07 -13.14 -17.70
C ARG A 374 19.64 -13.92 -16.52
N GLU A 375 19.17 -13.60 -15.32
CA GLU A 375 19.53 -14.31 -14.11
C GLU A 375 18.65 -15.55 -13.92
N PRO A 376 19.16 -16.59 -13.26
CA PRO A 376 18.34 -17.72 -12.86
C PRO A 376 17.20 -17.30 -11.92
N ASP A 377 16.11 -18.04 -11.97
CA ASP A 377 14.97 -17.82 -11.08
C ASP A 377 15.36 -18.09 -9.62
N VAL A 378 14.71 -17.33 -8.74
CA VAL A 378 14.82 -17.43 -7.28
C VAL A 378 13.42 -17.51 -6.71
N ASN A 379 13.29 -17.95 -5.46
CA ASN A 379 12.01 -17.94 -4.77
C ASN A 379 11.68 -16.51 -4.28
N PRO A 380 10.62 -15.85 -4.79
CA PRO A 380 10.28 -14.48 -4.42
C PRO A 380 9.46 -14.39 -3.11
N GLY A 381 9.17 -15.52 -2.45
CA GLY A 381 8.27 -15.63 -1.29
C GLY A 381 8.78 -15.00 0.02
N ILE A 382 9.33 -13.79 -0.05
CA ILE A 382 9.81 -13.01 1.11
C ILE A 382 8.61 -12.60 1.97
N ARG A 383 8.64 -12.96 3.25
CA ARG A 383 7.62 -12.54 4.22
C ARG A 383 8.23 -11.59 5.24
N VAL A 384 7.61 -10.44 5.44
CA VAL A 384 7.92 -9.55 6.57
C VAL A 384 7.27 -10.11 7.82
N LEU A 385 8.07 -10.34 8.87
CA LEU A 385 7.64 -10.78 10.19
C LEU A 385 7.42 -9.60 11.14
N HIS A 386 8.27 -8.57 11.03
CA HIS A 386 8.20 -7.39 11.87
C HIS A 386 8.86 -6.19 11.16
N GLU A 387 8.29 -5.00 11.31
CA GLU A 387 8.88 -3.73 10.88
C GLU A 387 8.58 -2.67 11.95
N ASP A 388 9.60 -1.92 12.35
CA ASP A 388 9.44 -0.72 13.17
C ASP A 388 10.32 0.42 12.64
N GLU A 389 10.67 1.40 13.49
CA GLU A 389 11.53 2.52 13.10
C GLU A 389 12.97 2.09 12.77
N ALA A 390 13.49 1.07 13.45
CA ALA A 390 14.91 0.72 13.42
C ALA A 390 15.21 -0.56 12.63
N ILE A 391 14.35 -1.57 12.74
CA ILE A 391 14.62 -2.92 12.22
C ILE A 391 13.55 -3.40 11.24
N LEU A 392 13.95 -4.36 10.43
CA LEU A 392 13.12 -5.14 9.53
C LEU A 392 13.48 -6.62 9.73
N VAL A 393 12.52 -7.44 10.12
CA VAL A 393 12.70 -8.88 10.30
C VAL A 393 11.92 -9.61 9.24
N LEU A 394 12.59 -10.50 8.51
CA LEU A 394 12.03 -11.24 7.39
C LEU A 394 12.11 -12.74 7.65
N ASN A 395 11.18 -13.50 7.07
CA ASN A 395 11.40 -14.90 6.75
C ASN A 395 11.89 -14.98 5.30
N LYS A 396 13.19 -15.27 5.13
CA LYS A 396 13.84 -15.39 3.83
C LYS A 396 13.44 -16.73 3.20
N PRO A 397 12.93 -16.75 1.96
CA PRO A 397 12.70 -17.97 1.21
C PRO A 397 14.02 -18.53 0.67
N ALA A 398 13.96 -19.71 0.04
CA ALA A 398 15.07 -20.30 -0.68
C ALA A 398 14.57 -20.94 -1.98
N PRO A 399 15.40 -20.97 -3.04
CA PRO A 399 16.70 -20.32 -3.15
C PRO A 399 16.56 -18.80 -3.32
N LEU A 400 17.28 -18.00 -2.53
CA LEU A 400 17.35 -16.54 -2.68
C LEU A 400 18.68 -16.02 -2.11
N PRO A 401 19.64 -15.60 -2.95
CA PRO A 401 20.88 -14.98 -2.50
C PRO A 401 20.62 -13.67 -1.76
N VAL A 402 21.36 -13.43 -0.68
CA VAL A 402 21.21 -12.18 0.09
C VAL A 402 21.78 -10.98 -0.65
N HIS A 403 23.00 -11.14 -1.21
CA HIS A 403 23.76 -10.10 -1.88
C HIS A 403 24.13 -10.53 -3.30
N VAL A 404 24.58 -9.55 -4.11
CA VAL A 404 25.17 -9.78 -5.42
C VAL A 404 26.30 -10.79 -5.31
N GLY A 405 26.29 -11.80 -6.17
CA GLY A 405 27.29 -12.86 -6.16
C GLY A 405 27.08 -13.89 -7.27
N GLY A 406 28.16 -14.27 -7.94
CA GLY A 406 28.13 -15.23 -9.05
C GLY A 406 27.21 -14.74 -10.18
N ARG A 407 26.17 -15.54 -10.47
CA ARG A 407 25.18 -15.30 -11.53
C ARG A 407 23.96 -14.48 -11.09
N PHE A 408 23.96 -13.95 -9.87
CA PHE A 408 22.84 -13.19 -9.29
C PHE A 408 23.23 -11.76 -8.96
N ASN A 409 22.51 -10.79 -9.53
CA ASN A 409 22.69 -9.35 -9.31
C ASN A 409 21.37 -8.74 -8.81
N ARG A 410 20.32 -8.79 -9.63
CA ARG A 410 18.99 -8.24 -9.36
C ARG A 410 18.06 -9.24 -8.67
N ASN A 411 18.24 -10.54 -8.90
CA ASN A 411 17.54 -11.61 -8.18
C ASN A 411 18.19 -11.88 -6.81
N THR A 412 18.34 -10.82 -6.02
CA THR A 412 18.91 -10.87 -4.67
C THR A 412 17.99 -10.20 -3.67
N LEU A 413 17.98 -10.67 -2.43
CA LEU A 413 17.16 -10.09 -1.36
C LEU A 413 17.45 -8.59 -1.23
N GLN A 414 18.72 -8.20 -1.18
CA GLN A 414 19.10 -6.80 -1.05
C GLN A 414 18.57 -5.92 -2.17
N TYR A 415 18.58 -6.40 -3.43
CA TYR A 415 18.06 -5.64 -4.56
C TYR A 415 16.54 -5.45 -4.45
N ILE A 416 15.81 -6.53 -4.16
CA ILE A 416 14.34 -6.50 -4.00
C ILE A 416 13.94 -5.56 -2.85
N LEU A 417 14.62 -5.63 -1.71
CA LEU A 417 14.33 -4.75 -0.57
C LEU A 417 14.60 -3.27 -0.89
N ASN A 418 15.65 -2.97 -1.66
CA ASN A 418 15.93 -1.59 -2.08
C ASN A 418 14.86 -1.02 -3.00
N LEU A 419 14.21 -1.86 -3.82
CA LEU A 419 13.07 -1.44 -4.64
C LEU A 419 11.84 -1.14 -3.76
N VAL A 420 11.52 -2.03 -2.83
CA VAL A 420 10.29 -1.96 -2.03
C VAL A 420 10.35 -0.87 -0.94
N TRP A 421 11.52 -0.62 -0.36
CA TRP A 421 11.71 0.37 0.72
C TRP A 421 12.24 1.72 0.26
N HIS A 422 12.35 1.98 -1.05
CA HIS A 422 12.83 3.25 -1.58
C HIS A 422 12.11 4.47 -0.97
N PRO A 423 12.81 5.56 -0.60
CA PRO A 423 14.25 5.81 -0.77
C PRO A 423 15.15 5.20 0.32
N LEU A 424 14.57 4.57 1.34
CA LEU A 424 15.35 3.85 2.35
C LEU A 424 16.04 2.63 1.72
N ARG A 425 17.25 2.35 2.19
CA ARG A 425 18.04 1.18 1.77
C ARG A 425 18.35 0.33 3.00
N PRO A 426 17.46 -0.62 3.38
CA PRO A 426 17.70 -1.51 4.50
C PRO A 426 19.05 -2.22 4.38
N ARG A 427 19.75 -2.37 5.50
CA ARG A 427 21.11 -2.90 5.59
C ARG A 427 21.08 -4.26 6.25
N THR A 428 21.67 -5.25 5.60
CA THR A 428 21.92 -6.53 6.22
C THR A 428 22.98 -6.39 7.31
N VAL A 429 22.76 -7.08 8.42
CA VAL A 429 23.71 -7.12 9.56
C VAL A 429 24.31 -8.52 9.76
N HIS A 430 23.81 -9.50 9.01
CA HIS A 430 24.27 -10.87 8.91
C HIS A 430 23.77 -11.46 7.59
N ARG A 431 24.16 -12.70 7.28
CA ARG A 431 23.81 -13.38 6.03
C ARG A 431 23.37 -14.81 6.28
N LEU A 432 22.45 -15.27 5.43
CA LEU A 432 22.11 -16.69 5.24
C LEU A 432 22.61 -17.14 3.86
N ASP A 433 22.90 -18.44 3.73
CA ASP A 433 23.18 -19.04 2.42
C ASP A 433 21.96 -18.91 1.50
N ALA A 434 22.18 -18.90 0.17
CA ALA A 434 21.10 -18.74 -0.80
C ALA A 434 20.00 -19.80 -0.60
N SER A 435 20.38 -21.04 -0.33
CA SER A 435 19.49 -22.19 -0.13
C SER A 435 18.93 -22.33 1.29
N THR A 436 19.39 -21.53 2.27
CA THR A 436 18.87 -21.57 3.65
C THR A 436 17.63 -20.66 3.77
N THR A 437 16.57 -21.17 4.41
CA THR A 437 15.35 -20.40 4.71
C THR A 437 15.38 -19.81 6.12
N GLY A 438 14.48 -18.89 6.45
CA GLY A 438 14.20 -18.51 7.85
C GLY A 438 14.51 -17.06 8.20
N VAL A 439 14.55 -16.80 9.51
CA VAL A 439 14.63 -15.46 10.11
C VAL A 439 15.88 -14.72 9.65
N MET A 440 15.67 -13.52 9.13
CA MET A 440 16.73 -12.60 8.73
C MET A 440 16.44 -11.18 9.21
N LEU A 441 17.28 -10.68 10.12
CA LEU A 441 17.32 -9.29 10.55
C LEU A 441 18.04 -8.37 9.56
N LEU A 442 17.42 -7.22 9.29
CA LEU A 442 17.99 -6.05 8.65
C LEU A 442 17.74 -4.81 9.52
N CYS A 443 18.57 -3.79 9.33
CA CYS A 443 18.39 -2.46 9.93
C CYS A 443 17.95 -1.46 8.86
N LYS A 444 16.97 -0.60 9.15
CA LYS A 444 16.44 0.36 8.16
C LYS A 444 17.45 1.41 7.73
N THR A 445 18.47 1.67 8.54
CA THR A 445 19.53 2.65 8.28
C THR A 445 20.94 2.11 8.62
N GLN A 446 21.97 2.77 8.07
CA GLN A 446 23.37 2.49 8.42
C GLN A 446 23.70 2.86 9.88
N HIS A 447 22.94 3.78 10.50
CA HIS A 447 23.11 4.11 11.91
C HIS A 447 22.74 2.91 12.79
N PHE A 448 21.54 2.34 12.60
CA PHE A 448 21.10 1.18 13.36
C PHE A 448 21.95 -0.07 13.07
N ALA A 449 22.39 -0.25 11.82
CA ALA A 449 23.27 -1.36 11.46
C ALA A 449 24.57 -1.36 12.30
N ARG A 450 25.17 -0.18 12.53
CA ARG A 450 26.38 -0.03 13.37
C ARG A 450 26.16 -0.38 14.84
N LEU A 451 24.92 -0.36 15.33
CA LEU A 451 24.57 -0.75 16.70
C LEU A 451 24.31 -2.26 16.84
N VAL A 452 23.93 -2.93 15.75
CA VAL A 452 23.56 -4.35 15.75
C VAL A 452 24.70 -5.25 15.28
N GLN A 453 25.46 -4.87 14.25
CA GLN A 453 26.58 -5.67 13.72
C GLN A 453 27.57 -6.12 14.81
N PRO A 454 27.98 -5.26 15.77
CA PRO A 454 28.90 -5.69 16.81
C PRO A 454 28.34 -6.79 17.73
N GLN A 455 27.01 -6.91 17.86
CA GLN A 455 26.40 -8.00 18.63
C GLN A 455 26.63 -9.36 17.94
N PHE A 456 26.62 -9.39 16.61
CA PHE A 456 26.96 -10.61 15.85
C PHE A 456 28.44 -10.94 15.97
N GLU A 457 29.31 -9.94 15.85
CA GLU A 457 30.77 -10.10 15.97
C GLU A 457 31.19 -10.62 17.34
N ARG A 458 30.53 -10.16 18.41
CA ARG A 458 30.78 -10.61 19.79
C ARG A 458 30.04 -11.90 20.18
N GLY A 459 29.24 -12.49 19.29
CA GLY A 459 28.49 -13.71 19.59
C GLY A 459 27.32 -13.53 20.58
N GLU A 460 26.84 -12.30 20.79
CA GLU A 460 25.73 -11.99 21.71
C GLU A 460 24.34 -12.33 21.12
N VAL A 461 24.29 -12.54 19.80
CA VAL A 461 23.06 -12.88 19.08
C VAL A 461 22.77 -14.37 19.21
N GLY A 462 21.64 -14.70 19.83
CA GLY A 462 21.14 -16.07 19.91
C GLY A 462 20.60 -16.49 18.55
N LYS A 463 21.13 -17.58 18.00
CA LYS A 463 20.70 -18.15 16.72
C LYS A 463 20.30 -19.60 16.91
N VAL A 464 19.09 -19.96 16.47
CA VAL A 464 18.61 -21.35 16.52
C VAL A 464 18.17 -21.75 15.12
N TYR A 465 18.72 -22.87 14.64
CA TYR A 465 18.39 -23.45 13.36
C TYR A 465 17.73 -24.81 13.55
N LEU A 466 16.87 -25.18 12.61
CA LEU A 466 16.40 -26.55 12.44
C LEU A 466 17.10 -27.13 11.21
N ALA A 467 17.56 -28.37 11.32
CA ALA A 467 18.16 -29.14 10.24
C ALA A 467 17.54 -30.54 10.21
N ARG A 468 17.13 -31.01 9.04
CA ARG A 468 16.76 -32.42 8.85
C ARG A 468 17.92 -33.16 8.19
N VAL A 469 18.45 -34.17 8.88
CA VAL A 469 19.70 -34.84 8.52
C VAL A 469 19.48 -36.29 8.14
N GLN A 470 20.41 -36.84 7.36
CA GLN A 470 20.45 -38.27 7.05
C GLN A 470 21.00 -39.09 8.22
N GLY A 471 20.40 -40.26 8.43
CA GLY A 471 20.76 -41.16 9.51
C GLY A 471 20.25 -40.67 10.86
N HIS A 472 20.48 -41.50 11.88
CA HIS A 472 20.15 -41.19 13.26
C HIS A 472 21.44 -40.90 14.02
N PRO A 473 21.69 -39.65 14.45
CA PRO A 473 22.80 -39.36 15.34
C PRO A 473 22.70 -40.20 16.61
N ALA A 474 23.80 -40.85 16.98
CA ALA A 474 23.87 -41.69 18.18
C ALA A 474 23.81 -40.87 19.49
N TRP A 475 24.00 -39.56 19.39
CA TRP A 475 23.97 -38.59 20.49
C TRP A 475 22.64 -37.84 20.52
N ASP A 476 22.17 -37.47 21.71
CA ASP A 476 21.02 -36.57 21.88
C ASP A 476 21.43 -35.10 21.88
N ALA A 477 22.63 -34.80 22.38
CA ALA A 477 23.26 -33.48 22.30
C ALA A 477 24.75 -33.63 22.00
N PHE A 478 25.30 -32.75 21.16
CA PHE A 478 26.70 -32.79 20.76
C PHE A 478 27.21 -31.39 20.45
N THR A 479 28.47 -31.11 20.81
CA THR A 479 29.14 -29.86 20.44
C THR A 479 30.24 -30.17 19.44
N CYS A 480 30.16 -29.59 18.25
CA CYS A 480 31.20 -29.69 17.24
C CYS A 480 32.02 -28.39 17.23
N ASP A 481 33.32 -28.53 17.47
CA ASP A 481 34.32 -27.45 17.48
C ASP A 481 35.35 -27.59 16.34
N ALA A 482 35.08 -28.47 15.36
CA ALA A 482 35.92 -28.69 14.19
C ALA A 482 36.14 -27.37 13.42
N PRO A 483 37.39 -26.89 13.25
CA PRO A 483 37.64 -25.61 12.58
C PRO A 483 37.30 -25.67 11.08
N VAL A 484 36.93 -24.52 10.52
CA VAL A 484 36.48 -24.40 9.12
C VAL A 484 37.52 -23.64 8.29
N SER A 485 37.83 -24.15 7.10
CA SER A 485 38.89 -23.61 6.22
C SER A 485 38.77 -22.09 5.98
N ALA A 486 39.90 -21.39 6.10
CA ALA A 486 39.97 -19.93 5.89
C ALA A 486 39.87 -19.53 4.41
N GLU A 487 40.24 -20.43 3.50
CA GLU A 487 40.08 -20.27 2.05
C GLU A 487 38.89 -21.07 1.52
N ALA A 488 38.33 -20.58 0.41
CA ALA A 488 37.20 -21.21 -0.22
C ALA A 488 37.68 -22.34 -1.14
N GLY A 489 37.12 -23.53 -0.98
CA GLY A 489 37.40 -24.68 -1.84
C GLY A 489 36.57 -24.66 -3.13
N LYS A 490 36.35 -25.84 -3.70
CA LYS A 490 35.50 -26.04 -4.88
C LYS A 490 34.13 -25.36 -4.67
N LEU A 491 33.64 -24.66 -5.70
CA LEU A 491 32.33 -23.95 -5.69
C LEU A 491 32.18 -22.88 -4.60
N GLY A 492 33.29 -22.38 -4.05
CA GLY A 492 33.26 -21.43 -2.95
C GLY A 492 32.88 -22.04 -1.60
N GLY A 493 32.85 -23.37 -1.49
CA GLY A 493 32.53 -24.11 -0.27
C GLY A 493 33.65 -24.04 0.76
N ARG A 494 33.40 -24.58 1.95
CA ARG A 494 34.41 -24.73 3.00
C ARG A 494 34.48 -26.18 3.45
N THR A 495 35.59 -26.56 4.06
CA THR A 495 35.80 -27.91 4.61
C THR A 495 36.29 -27.80 6.04
N VAL A 496 36.29 -28.93 6.77
CA VAL A 496 37.02 -29.02 8.03
C VAL A 496 38.51 -28.99 7.73
N ASP A 497 39.24 -28.19 8.49
CA ASP A 497 40.68 -27.99 8.36
C ASP A 497 41.24 -27.68 9.76
N GLU A 498 42.22 -28.45 10.22
CA GLU A 498 42.83 -28.26 11.54
C GLU A 498 43.52 -26.89 11.67
N ALA A 499 44.04 -26.34 10.56
CA ALA A 499 44.60 -24.99 10.50
C ALA A 499 43.54 -23.91 10.20
N GLY A 500 42.27 -24.29 10.18
CA GLY A 500 41.14 -23.44 9.85
C GLY A 500 40.78 -22.43 10.94
N GLN A 501 39.72 -21.66 10.67
CA GLN A 501 39.16 -20.72 11.63
C GLN A 501 38.32 -21.46 12.67
N GLU A 502 38.45 -21.05 13.93
CA GLU A 502 37.61 -21.57 15.02
C GLU A 502 36.13 -21.47 14.67
N ALA A 503 35.45 -22.62 14.80
CA ALA A 503 34.04 -22.78 14.49
C ALA A 503 33.38 -23.70 15.50
N LYS A 504 32.33 -23.24 16.18
CA LYS A 504 31.63 -24.00 17.21
C LYS A 504 30.12 -24.01 16.99
N THR A 505 29.52 -25.19 16.97
CA THR A 505 28.07 -25.40 16.86
C THR A 505 27.59 -26.42 17.90
N GLU A 506 26.56 -26.06 18.65
CA GLU A 506 25.87 -26.96 19.56
C GLU A 506 24.66 -27.58 18.86
N PHE A 507 24.53 -28.90 18.92
CA PHE A 507 23.45 -29.66 18.32
C PHE A 507 22.62 -30.36 19.39
N ARG A 508 21.32 -30.47 19.13
CA ARG A 508 20.39 -31.28 19.91
C ARG A 508 19.44 -32.02 18.99
N VAL A 509 19.38 -33.35 19.08
CA VAL A 509 18.40 -34.15 18.35
C VAL A 509 17.03 -33.90 18.97
N LEU A 510 16.09 -33.40 18.17
CA LEU A 510 14.72 -33.18 18.59
C LEU A 510 13.85 -34.41 18.34
N ARG A 511 14.12 -35.13 17.25
CA ARG A 511 13.35 -36.30 16.82
C ARG A 511 14.18 -37.18 15.89
N ARG A 512 14.02 -38.49 16.00
CA ARG A 512 14.54 -39.49 15.06
C ARG A 512 13.34 -40.11 14.36
N ASP A 513 13.29 -40.01 13.05
CA ASP A 513 12.15 -40.37 12.21
C ASP A 513 12.31 -41.80 11.63
N SER A 514 11.20 -42.50 11.44
CA SER A 514 11.18 -43.91 10.97
C SER A 514 11.73 -44.09 9.56
N ASP A 515 11.78 -43.02 8.77
CA ASP A 515 12.36 -43.00 7.42
C ASP A 515 13.89 -42.89 7.39
N GLY A 516 14.55 -43.08 8.55
CA GLY A 516 16.00 -43.04 8.66
C GLY A 516 16.59 -41.63 8.70
N THR A 517 15.77 -40.61 8.94
CA THR A 517 16.20 -39.21 9.07
C THR A 517 16.04 -38.72 10.52
N ALA A 518 16.65 -37.58 10.86
CA ALA A 518 16.47 -36.96 12.17
C ALA A 518 16.29 -35.45 12.04
N LEU A 519 15.45 -34.88 12.92
CA LEU A 519 15.33 -33.44 13.10
C LEU A 519 16.28 -33.00 14.21
N VAL A 520 17.17 -32.07 13.89
CA VAL A 520 18.22 -31.56 14.76
C VAL A 520 18.06 -30.05 14.92
N GLU A 521 18.12 -29.58 16.15
CA GLU A 521 18.32 -28.17 16.47
C GLU A 521 19.82 -27.86 16.45
N ALA A 522 20.23 -26.78 15.79
CA ALA A 522 21.61 -26.32 15.73
C ALA A 522 21.74 -24.88 16.22
N ARG A 523 22.67 -24.63 17.14
CA ARG A 523 23.00 -23.32 17.71
C ARG A 523 24.45 -22.98 17.39
N PRO A 524 24.71 -22.25 16.30
CA PRO A 524 26.07 -21.85 15.96
C PRO A 524 26.54 -20.72 16.88
N ILE A 525 27.57 -20.98 17.67
CA ILE A 525 28.20 -19.99 18.55
C ILE A 525 29.02 -19.01 17.69
N THR A 526 29.78 -19.53 16.73
CA THR A 526 30.47 -18.77 15.69
C THR A 526 29.59 -18.58 14.44
N GLY A 527 30.11 -17.92 13.40
CA GLY A 527 29.36 -17.62 12.17
C GLY A 527 30.18 -17.79 10.89
N ARG A 528 30.76 -18.98 10.66
CA ARG A 528 31.53 -19.27 9.43
C ARG A 528 30.63 -19.65 8.26
N THR A 529 31.11 -19.42 7.04
CA THR A 529 30.41 -19.81 5.81
C THR A 529 30.13 -21.32 5.81
N ASN A 530 28.87 -21.71 5.55
CA ASN A 530 28.39 -23.10 5.56
C ASN A 530 28.61 -23.89 6.88
N GLN A 531 28.92 -23.25 8.01
CA GLN A 531 29.37 -23.92 9.24
C GLN A 531 28.49 -25.10 9.68
N ILE A 532 27.17 -24.89 9.81
CA ILE A 532 26.24 -25.94 10.25
C ILE A 532 26.26 -27.14 9.30
N ARG A 533 26.27 -26.87 8.00
CA ARG A 533 26.26 -27.89 6.93
C ARG A 533 27.52 -28.75 7.00
N ILE A 534 28.68 -28.10 7.16
CA ILE A 534 29.99 -28.76 7.25
C ILE A 534 30.11 -29.59 8.52
N HIS A 535 29.72 -29.04 9.66
CA HIS A 535 29.78 -29.75 10.93
C HIS A 535 28.91 -31.01 10.90
N LEU A 536 27.67 -30.91 10.43
CA LEU A 536 26.78 -32.08 10.30
C LEU A 536 27.30 -33.10 9.28
N TRP A 537 27.83 -32.64 8.15
CA TRP A 537 28.44 -33.51 7.15
C TRP A 537 29.70 -34.23 7.66
N HIS A 538 30.58 -33.51 8.36
CA HIS A 538 31.78 -34.05 9.00
C HIS A 538 31.43 -35.11 10.06
N LEU A 539 30.33 -34.92 10.78
CA LEU A 539 29.79 -35.90 11.73
C LEU A 539 29.08 -37.08 11.05
N GLY A 540 29.07 -37.17 9.72
CA GLY A 540 28.43 -38.25 8.97
C GLY A 540 26.91 -38.10 8.78
N HIS A 541 26.35 -36.94 9.09
CA HIS A 541 24.91 -36.65 9.04
C HIS A 541 24.58 -35.47 8.11
N PRO A 542 24.82 -35.56 6.79
CA PRO A 542 24.51 -34.48 5.86
C PRO A 542 23.04 -34.06 5.94
N ILE A 543 22.79 -32.77 5.70
CA ILE A 543 21.43 -32.21 5.65
C ILE A 543 20.75 -32.69 4.37
N LEU A 544 19.47 -33.08 4.47
CA LEU A 544 18.66 -33.44 3.31
C LEU A 544 18.53 -32.27 2.32
N GLY A 545 18.66 -32.56 1.03
CA GLY A 545 18.60 -31.54 -0.03
C GLY A 545 19.85 -30.67 -0.15
N ASP A 546 20.95 -30.99 0.56
CA ASP A 546 22.22 -30.30 0.36
C ASP A 546 22.88 -30.72 -0.96
N ALA A 547 23.07 -29.76 -1.87
CA ALA A 547 23.71 -30.02 -3.17
C ALA A 547 25.25 -29.97 -3.15
N ALA A 548 25.84 -29.46 -2.06
CA ALA A 548 27.28 -29.27 -1.95
C ALA A 548 27.95 -30.33 -1.07
N TYR A 549 27.32 -30.68 0.06
CA TYR A 549 27.85 -31.61 1.05
C TYR A 549 27.05 -32.93 1.01
N LEU A 550 27.47 -33.83 0.13
CA LEU A 550 26.73 -35.05 -0.23
C LEU A 550 27.08 -36.23 0.69
N PRO A 551 26.22 -37.27 0.77
CA PRO A 551 26.50 -38.47 1.55
C PRO A 551 27.82 -39.15 1.17
N GLY A 552 28.43 -39.84 2.14
CA GLY A 552 29.71 -40.55 1.93
C GLY A 552 30.93 -39.63 1.81
N GLY A 553 30.86 -38.39 2.31
CA GLY A 553 32.00 -37.46 2.29
C GLY A 553 32.31 -36.89 0.89
N GLN A 554 31.34 -36.88 -0.02
CA GLN A 554 31.50 -36.35 -1.37
C GLN A 554 31.14 -34.86 -1.46
N VAL A 555 31.87 -34.12 -2.28
CA VAL A 555 31.59 -32.71 -2.59
C VAL A 555 30.88 -32.62 -3.94
N GLY A 556 29.70 -32.00 -3.96
CA GLY A 556 28.87 -31.87 -5.15
C GLY A 556 29.38 -30.88 -6.19
N GLU A 557 28.49 -30.56 -7.15
CA GLU A 557 28.80 -29.71 -8.32
C GLU A 557 28.16 -28.31 -8.26
N THR A 558 27.24 -28.06 -7.33
CA THR A 558 26.65 -26.73 -7.12
C THR A 558 26.39 -26.45 -5.65
N GLN A 559 26.40 -25.17 -5.27
CA GLN A 559 25.95 -24.71 -3.95
C GLN A 559 24.55 -24.10 -3.95
N THR A 560 24.09 -23.62 -5.11
CA THR A 560 22.80 -22.93 -5.23
C THR A 560 21.81 -23.82 -5.96
N LEU A 561 20.75 -24.20 -5.25
CA LEU A 561 19.65 -24.98 -5.78
C LEU A 561 18.84 -24.16 -6.80
N ALA A 562 18.30 -24.82 -7.81
CA ALA A 562 17.21 -24.28 -8.62
C ALA A 562 15.91 -24.26 -7.80
N VAL A 563 14.93 -23.47 -8.23
CA VAL A 563 13.62 -23.38 -7.55
C VAL A 563 12.86 -24.72 -7.57
N THR A 564 13.14 -25.56 -8.57
CA THR A 564 12.54 -26.90 -8.74
C THR A 564 13.24 -28.00 -7.96
N ASP A 565 14.44 -27.75 -7.43
CA ASP A 565 15.20 -28.77 -6.72
C ASP A 565 14.62 -29.03 -5.32
N PRO A 566 14.80 -30.22 -4.75
CA PRO A 566 14.49 -30.49 -3.34
C PRO A 566 15.18 -29.46 -2.44
N SER A 567 14.41 -28.80 -1.58
CA SER A 567 14.93 -27.75 -0.72
C SER A 567 15.95 -28.30 0.29
N LEU A 568 17.03 -27.53 0.50
CA LEU A 568 17.93 -27.74 1.63
C LEU A 568 17.10 -27.64 2.92
N CYS A 569 17.05 -28.74 3.67
CA CYS A 569 16.30 -28.84 4.92
C CYS A 569 17.06 -28.17 6.09
N LEU A 570 17.43 -26.90 5.91
CA LEU A 570 18.06 -26.04 6.91
C LEU A 570 17.26 -24.72 7.01
N HIS A 571 16.83 -24.39 8.22
CA HIS A 571 15.97 -23.24 8.50
C HIS A 571 16.46 -22.46 9.70
N ALA A 572 16.74 -21.16 9.53
CA ALA A 572 17.01 -20.22 10.62
C ALA A 572 15.69 -19.97 11.37
N TRP A 573 15.45 -20.73 12.44
CA TRP A 573 14.16 -20.76 13.12
C TRP A 573 13.96 -19.57 14.06
N LYS A 574 14.95 -19.27 14.90
CA LYS A 574 14.86 -18.18 15.89
C LYS A 574 16.09 -17.28 15.88
N LEU A 575 15.87 -16.01 16.13
CA LEU A 575 16.92 -15.00 16.28
C LEU A 575 16.62 -14.09 17.47
N ALA A 576 17.54 -14.03 18.42
CA ALA A 576 17.44 -13.19 19.61
C ALA A 576 18.60 -12.20 19.69
N PHE A 577 18.31 -10.92 19.91
CA PHE A 577 19.30 -9.84 19.94
C PHE A 577 18.80 -8.64 20.77
N ASN A 578 19.68 -7.71 21.11
CA ASN A 578 19.28 -6.47 21.78
C ASN A 578 18.84 -5.44 20.74
N HIS A 579 17.60 -4.99 20.86
CA HIS A 579 17.00 -4.05 19.93
C HIS A 579 17.79 -2.71 19.89
N PRO A 580 18.16 -2.19 18.71
CA PRO A 580 19.06 -1.04 18.63
C PRO A 580 18.48 0.26 19.18
N LEU A 581 17.15 0.43 19.13
CA LEU A 581 16.44 1.58 19.69
C LEU A 581 16.12 1.39 21.19
N THR A 582 15.23 0.46 21.52
CA THR A 582 14.74 0.23 22.90
C THR A 582 15.73 -0.43 23.86
N LYS A 583 16.83 -1.00 23.35
CA LYS A 583 17.85 -1.77 24.11
C LYS A 583 17.34 -3.04 24.81
N GLN A 584 16.06 -3.38 24.66
CA GLN A 584 15.48 -4.61 25.20
C GLN A 584 15.93 -5.82 24.39
N ARG A 585 16.08 -6.97 25.07
CA ARG A 585 16.30 -8.25 24.40
C ARG A 585 15.00 -8.68 23.73
N VAL A 586 15.04 -8.90 22.42
CA VAL A 586 13.90 -9.34 21.61
C VAL A 586 14.23 -10.67 20.94
N GLU A 587 13.22 -11.51 20.71
CA GLU A 587 13.30 -12.76 19.97
C GLU A 587 12.26 -12.75 18.85
N PHE A 588 12.66 -13.20 17.65
CA PHE A 588 11.76 -13.40 16.52
C PHE A 588 11.85 -14.85 16.04
N GLU A 589 10.71 -15.37 15.63
CA GLU A 589 10.55 -16.75 15.15
C GLU A 589 9.94 -16.75 13.74
N ALA A 590 10.50 -17.57 12.85
CA ALA A 590 9.86 -17.92 11.59
C ALA A 590 9.06 -19.21 11.76
N GLY A 591 7.88 -19.29 11.11
CA GLY A 591 7.08 -20.52 11.12
C GLY A 591 7.89 -21.71 10.60
N LYS A 592 7.85 -22.84 11.33
CA LYS A 592 8.58 -24.05 10.98
C LYS A 592 8.16 -24.55 9.58
N PRO A 593 9.13 -24.94 8.73
CA PRO A 593 8.84 -25.45 7.39
C PRO A 593 8.17 -26.84 7.45
N ALA A 594 7.45 -27.21 6.38
CA ALA A 594 6.72 -28.47 6.31
C ALA A 594 7.58 -29.70 6.65
N TRP A 595 8.82 -29.78 6.17
CA TRP A 595 9.72 -30.90 6.42
C TRP A 595 10.15 -31.05 7.89
N ALA A 596 9.97 -30.04 8.73
CA ALA A 596 10.23 -30.12 10.17
C ALA A 596 9.06 -30.76 10.94
N HIS A 597 7.88 -30.79 10.34
CA HIS A 597 6.69 -31.44 10.85
C HIS A 597 6.57 -32.81 10.18
N ILE A 598 6.83 -33.87 10.95
CA ILE A 598 6.39 -35.21 10.60
C ILE A 598 5.53 -35.63 11.78
N GLU A 599 4.24 -35.87 11.52
CA GLU A 599 3.37 -36.47 12.52
C GLU A 599 3.88 -37.88 12.84
N PRO A 600 3.92 -38.27 14.13
CA PRO A 600 4.51 -39.52 14.59
C PRO A 600 3.86 -40.78 13.99
#